data_AF-Q5K755-F1
#
_entry.id   AF-Q5K755-F1
#
_cell.length_a   1.000
_cell.length_b   1.000
_cell.length_c   1.000
_cell.angle_alpha   90.00
_cell.angle_beta   90.00
_cell.angle_gamma   90.00
#
_symmetry.space_group_name_H-M   'P 1'
#
loop_
_entity.id
_entity.type
_entity.pdbx_description
1 polymer ?
#
loop_
_entity_poly.entity_id
_entity_poly.type
_entity_poly.pdbx_seq_one_letter_code
_entity_poly.pdbx_strand_id
1 'polypeptide(L)'
;MSSPTPPIGPPSRAVPSYKAYTGPDPNTVAAQRSKAEAERYWARMSKKADESVLPVRVNKALGFGGWIAGTVACAYMVLFADFGPKEHVFSPVRRKYQNFRQSFFTLSPEEQRIVGLQQEPRVEDEAQRRPS
;
A
#
# COMPACT_ATOMS: atom_id res chain seq x y z
N MET A 1 -61.43 -35.25 -11.28
CA MET A 1 -60.07 -34.86 -11.72
C MET A 1 -60.15 -33.41 -12.15
N SER A 2 -59.78 -32.47 -11.28
CA SER A 2 -59.97 -31.04 -11.52
C SER A 2 -58.61 -30.35 -11.56
N SER A 3 -58.24 -29.81 -12.72
CA SER A 3 -56.99 -29.09 -12.96
C SER A 3 -57.00 -27.73 -12.25
N PRO A 4 -55.89 -27.28 -11.62
CA PRO A 4 -55.84 -25.96 -11.02
C PRO A 4 -55.54 -24.88 -12.08
N THR A 5 -56.38 -23.86 -12.13
CA THR A 5 -56.25 -22.66 -12.97
C THR A 5 -55.02 -21.83 -12.55
N PRO A 6 -54.18 -21.33 -13.47
CA PRO A 6 -53.04 -20.48 -13.13
C PRO A 6 -53.50 -19.08 -12.67
N PRO A 7 -52.75 -18.42 -11.76
CA PRO A 7 -53.09 -17.08 -11.30
C PRO A 7 -52.88 -16.02 -12.38
N ILE A 8 -53.83 -15.11 -12.50
CA ILE A 8 -53.81 -13.94 -13.38
C ILE A 8 -52.71 -12.98 -12.88
N GLY A 9 -51.65 -12.82 -13.67
CA GLY A 9 -50.58 -11.86 -13.41
C GLY A 9 -51.03 -10.40 -13.62
N PRO A 10 -50.37 -9.43 -12.98
CA PRO A 10 -50.72 -8.01 -13.12
C PRO A 10 -50.52 -7.49 -14.55
N PRO A 11 -51.27 -6.46 -14.99
CA PRO A 11 -51.19 -5.92 -16.33
C PRO A 11 -49.79 -5.38 -16.65
N SER A 12 -49.23 -5.79 -17.78
CA SER A 12 -47.92 -5.32 -18.26
C SER A 12 -48.01 -3.83 -18.61
N ARG A 13 -47.38 -2.99 -17.80
CA ARG A 13 -47.19 -1.58 -18.11
C ARG A 13 -46.22 -1.49 -19.29
N ALA A 14 -46.65 -0.88 -20.41
CA ALA A 14 -45.80 -0.69 -21.57
C ALA A 14 -44.54 0.10 -21.19
N VAL A 15 -43.38 -0.56 -21.27
CA VAL A 15 -42.08 0.04 -20.99
C VAL A 15 -41.61 0.75 -22.27
N PRO A 16 -41.15 2.02 -22.21
CA PRO A 16 -40.66 2.73 -23.38
C PRO A 16 -39.54 1.97 -24.11
N SER A 17 -39.53 1.99 -25.45
CA SER A 17 -38.60 1.22 -26.29
C SER A 17 -37.11 1.51 -26.01
N TYR A 18 -36.77 2.72 -25.58
CA TYR A 18 -35.40 3.09 -25.22
C TYR A 18 -34.92 2.49 -23.88
N LYS A 19 -35.83 1.89 -23.11
CA LYS A 19 -35.52 1.07 -21.92
C LYS A 19 -35.66 -0.43 -22.22
N ALA A 20 -35.75 -0.81 -23.49
CA ALA A 20 -35.74 -2.21 -23.88
C ALA A 20 -34.41 -2.82 -23.41
N TYR A 21 -34.52 -3.75 -22.48
CA TYR A 21 -33.38 -4.48 -21.94
C TYR A 21 -32.73 -5.31 -23.06
N THR A 22 -31.50 -4.98 -23.43
CA THR A 22 -30.72 -5.68 -24.46
C THR A 22 -29.89 -6.85 -23.90
N GLY A 23 -30.16 -7.27 -22.67
CA GLY A 23 -29.50 -8.41 -22.04
C GLY A 23 -30.15 -9.76 -22.40
N PRO A 24 -29.61 -10.87 -21.89
CA PRO A 24 -30.18 -12.20 -22.10
C PRO A 24 -31.63 -12.24 -21.62
N ASP A 25 -32.54 -12.85 -22.39
CA ASP A 25 -33.97 -12.90 -22.06
C ASP A 25 -34.17 -13.20 -20.57
N PRO A 26 -34.87 -12.36 -19.78
CA PRO A 26 -35.01 -12.54 -18.34
C PRO A 26 -35.62 -13.90 -17.95
N ASN A 27 -36.34 -14.57 -18.87
CA ASN A 27 -36.86 -15.92 -18.67
C ASN A 27 -35.79 -17.02 -18.85
N THR A 28 -34.65 -16.67 -19.47
CA THR A 28 -33.48 -17.54 -19.68
C THR A 28 -32.37 -17.30 -18.66
N VAL A 29 -32.42 -16.18 -17.93
CA VAL A 29 -31.48 -15.90 -16.85
C VAL A 29 -31.86 -16.75 -15.64
N ALA A 30 -30.89 -17.44 -15.05
CA ALA A 30 -31.09 -18.17 -13.80
C ALA A 30 -31.74 -17.23 -12.76
N ALA A 31 -32.75 -17.73 -12.05
CA ALA A 31 -33.46 -16.96 -11.03
C ALA A 31 -32.48 -16.22 -10.11
N GLN A 32 -32.82 -14.98 -9.72
CA GLN A 32 -32.01 -14.21 -8.78
C GLN A 32 -31.74 -15.08 -7.54
N ARG A 33 -30.46 -15.44 -7.34
CA ARG A 33 -30.05 -16.28 -6.21
C ARG A 33 -30.51 -15.63 -4.91
N SER A 34 -31.08 -16.42 -4.02
CA SER A 34 -31.47 -15.91 -2.70
C SER A 34 -30.23 -15.42 -1.95
N LYS A 35 -30.38 -14.47 -1.02
CA LYS A 35 -29.26 -13.99 -0.18
C LYS A 35 -28.56 -15.15 0.54
N ALA A 36 -29.33 -16.13 1.02
CA ALA A 36 -28.80 -17.33 1.66
C ALA A 36 -27.98 -18.21 0.71
N GLU A 37 -28.36 -18.31 -0.58
CA GLU A 37 -27.56 -19.03 -1.58
C GLU A 37 -26.28 -18.29 -1.94
N ALA A 38 -26.31 -16.96 -1.99
CA ALA A 38 -25.12 -16.14 -2.20
C ALA A 38 -24.13 -16.33 -1.04
N GLU A 39 -24.59 -16.28 0.20
CA GLU A 39 -23.75 -16.53 1.39
C GLU A 39 -23.14 -17.94 1.38
N ARG A 40 -23.93 -18.98 1.05
CA ARG A 40 -23.43 -20.36 0.89
C ARG A 40 -22.43 -20.50 -0.25
N TYR A 41 -22.57 -19.71 -1.31
CA TYR A 41 -21.61 -19.68 -2.41
C TYR A 41 -20.30 -19.04 -1.95
N TRP A 42 -20.35 -17.87 -1.31
CA TRP A 42 -19.18 -17.16 -0.81
C TRP A 42 -18.44 -17.95 0.26
N ALA A 43 -19.15 -18.61 1.19
CA ALA A 43 -18.54 -19.47 2.20
C ALA A 43 -17.83 -20.71 1.58
N ARG A 44 -18.35 -21.24 0.47
CA ARG A 44 -17.66 -22.30 -0.27
C ARG A 44 -16.46 -21.77 -1.04
N MET A 45 -16.55 -20.58 -1.60
CA MET A 45 -15.47 -19.94 -2.35
C MET A 45 -14.30 -19.55 -1.43
N SER A 46 -14.58 -18.98 -0.25
CA SER A 46 -13.57 -18.63 0.74
C SER A 46 -12.84 -19.87 1.25
N LYS A 47 -13.57 -20.95 1.53
CA LYS A 47 -12.98 -22.24 1.94
C LYS A 47 -12.05 -22.85 0.88
N LYS A 48 -12.32 -22.61 -0.42
CA LYS A 48 -11.42 -23.02 -1.51
C LYS A 48 -10.25 -22.06 -1.71
N ALA A 49 -10.41 -20.78 -1.38
CA ALA A 49 -9.32 -19.81 -1.43
C ALA A 49 -8.29 -20.02 -0.31
N ASP A 50 -8.71 -20.61 0.81
CA ASP A 50 -7.83 -21.01 1.92
C ASP A 50 -6.96 -22.26 1.61
N GLU A 51 -7.20 -22.95 0.49
CA GLU A 51 -6.28 -23.96 -0.04
C GLU A 51 -5.04 -23.27 -0.65
N SER A 52 -4.23 -22.65 0.21
CA SER A 52 -2.95 -22.09 -0.21
C SER A 52 -2.03 -23.24 -0.61
N VAL A 53 -1.58 -23.24 -1.87
CA VAL A 53 -0.62 -24.23 -2.42
C VAL A 53 0.70 -24.25 -1.63
N LEU A 54 0.99 -23.16 -0.91
CA LEU A 54 2.15 -23.02 -0.03
C LEU A 54 1.75 -23.16 1.46
N PRO A 55 2.63 -23.70 2.31
CA PRO A 55 2.40 -23.73 3.75
C PRO A 55 2.08 -22.33 4.31
N VAL A 56 1.14 -22.25 5.26
CA VAL A 56 0.61 -20.98 5.82
C VAL A 56 1.71 -20.00 6.26
N ARG A 57 2.80 -20.50 6.84
CA ARG A 57 3.94 -19.68 7.27
C ARG A 57 4.68 -19.04 6.09
N VAL A 58 4.86 -19.79 5.00
CA VAL A 58 5.52 -19.32 3.77
C VAL A 58 4.67 -18.26 3.09
N ASN A 59 3.34 -18.47 3.02
CA ASN A 59 2.43 -17.49 2.43
C ASN A 59 2.43 -16.15 3.21
N LYS A 60 2.40 -16.23 4.55
CA LYS A 60 2.52 -15.04 5.41
C LYS A 60 3.87 -14.33 5.27
N ALA A 61 4.96 -15.09 5.18
CA ALA A 61 6.30 -14.53 4.98
C ALA A 61 6.43 -13.84 3.61
N LEU A 62 5.87 -14.42 2.55
CA LEU A 62 5.84 -13.81 1.22
C LEU A 62 5.02 -12.51 1.20
N GLY A 63 3.85 -12.50 1.85
CA GLY A 63 3.03 -11.29 1.96
C GLY A 63 3.76 -10.17 2.71
N PHE A 64 4.32 -10.47 3.88
CA PHE A 64 5.05 -9.49 4.68
C PHE A 64 6.35 -9.04 4.00
N GLY A 65 7.09 -9.97 3.41
CA GLY A 65 8.30 -9.70 2.65
C GLY A 65 8.03 -8.82 1.43
N GLY A 66 6.96 -9.10 0.69
CA GLY A 66 6.52 -8.28 -0.45
C GLY A 66 6.12 -6.86 -0.03
N TRP A 67 5.42 -6.70 1.09
CA TRP A 67 5.06 -5.38 1.62
C TRP A 67 6.29 -4.55 2.03
N ILE A 68 7.25 -5.16 2.73
CA ILE A 68 8.52 -4.50 3.06
C ILE A 68 9.30 -4.15 1.80
N ALA A 69 9.50 -5.12 0.90
CA ALA A 69 10.26 -4.93 -0.33
C ALA A 69 9.65 -3.83 -1.20
N GLY A 70 8.32 -3.80 -1.34
CA GLY A 70 7.61 -2.74 -2.05
C GLY A 70 7.81 -1.37 -1.41
N THR A 71 7.72 -1.28 -0.08
CA THR A 71 7.96 -0.03 0.66
C THR A 71 9.39 0.48 0.44
N VAL A 72 10.38 -0.40 0.55
CA VAL A 72 11.80 -0.06 0.34
C VAL A 72 12.05 0.35 -1.11
N ALA A 73 11.47 -0.36 -2.09
CA ALA A 73 11.59 -0.02 -3.50
C ALA A 73 10.99 1.36 -3.79
N CYS A 74 9.82 1.68 -3.26
CA CYS A 74 9.22 3.02 -3.39
C CYS A 74 10.12 4.10 -2.79
N ALA A 75 10.63 3.89 -1.58
CA ALA A 75 11.56 4.83 -0.94
C ALA A 75 12.83 5.01 -1.78
N TYR A 76 13.43 3.92 -2.28
CA TYR A 76 14.60 3.97 -3.16
C TYR A 76 14.29 4.75 -4.44
N MET A 77 13.14 4.52 -5.07
CA MET A 77 12.75 5.23 -6.30
C MET A 77 12.56 6.73 -6.06
N VAL A 78 11.99 7.13 -4.93
CA VAL A 78 11.88 8.55 -4.55
C VAL A 78 13.28 9.16 -4.38
N LEU A 79 14.18 8.49 -3.65
CA LEU A 79 15.55 8.97 -3.47
C LEU A 79 16.36 8.94 -4.78
N PHE A 80 16.11 7.97 -5.66
CA PHE A 80 16.78 7.83 -6.95
C PHE A 80 16.32 8.89 -7.94
N ALA A 81 15.01 9.16 -8.01
CA ALA A 81 14.45 10.25 -8.80
C ALA A 81 14.93 11.63 -8.32
N ASP A 82 15.39 11.74 -7.07
CA ASP A 82 15.99 12.94 -6.48
C ASP A 82 17.45 13.19 -6.96
N PHE A 83 18.08 12.25 -7.67
CA PHE A 83 19.41 12.44 -8.26
C PHE A 83 19.33 13.24 -9.56
N GLY A 84 19.32 14.57 -9.45
CA GLY A 84 19.43 15.50 -10.57
C GLY A 84 20.16 16.80 -10.20
N PRO A 85 20.69 17.56 -11.18
CA PRO A 85 21.55 18.74 -10.93
C PRO A 85 20.85 20.00 -10.37
N LYS A 86 19.52 19.97 -10.14
CA LYS A 86 18.76 21.07 -9.53
C LYS A 86 18.64 20.85 -8.01
N GLU A 87 18.42 21.89 -7.22
CA GLU A 87 18.15 21.72 -5.78
C GLU A 87 16.77 21.07 -5.62
N HIS A 88 16.69 19.88 -5.00
CA HIS A 88 15.43 19.15 -4.84
C HIS A 88 14.85 19.32 -3.43
N VAL A 89 13.52 19.24 -3.34
CA VAL A 89 12.71 19.40 -2.12
C VAL A 89 13.09 18.38 -1.03
N PHE A 90 13.82 17.31 -1.37
CA PHE A 90 14.24 16.25 -0.44
C PHE A 90 15.72 16.28 -0.03
N SER A 91 16.47 17.34 -0.38
CA SER A 91 17.82 17.57 0.15
C SER A 91 17.95 17.45 1.70
N PRO A 92 16.95 17.80 2.52
CA PRO A 92 17.01 17.57 3.96
C PRO A 92 16.96 16.08 4.34
N VAL A 93 16.19 15.28 3.59
CA VAL A 93 16.09 13.82 3.81
C VAL A 93 17.41 13.15 3.48
N ARG A 94 18.03 13.54 2.36
CA ARG A 94 19.36 13.04 1.98
C ARG A 94 20.41 13.36 3.04
N ARG A 95 20.43 14.59 3.58
CA ARG A 95 21.34 14.98 4.68
C ARG A 95 21.10 14.14 5.94
N LYS A 96 19.84 13.93 6.33
CA LYS A 96 19.50 13.07 7.47
C LYS A 96 19.94 11.62 7.25
N TYR A 97 19.73 11.06 6.06
CA TYR A 97 20.18 9.72 5.72
C TYR A 97 21.70 9.58 5.75
N GLN A 98 22.42 10.57 5.22
CA GLN A 98 23.89 10.60 5.27
C GLN A 98 24.40 10.69 6.72
N ASN A 99 23.82 11.57 7.54
CA ASN A 99 24.16 11.69 8.96
C ASN A 99 23.86 10.38 9.72
N PHE A 100 22.72 9.75 9.44
CA PHE A 100 22.34 8.47 10.02
C PHE A 100 23.29 7.34 9.62
N ARG A 101 23.68 7.25 8.33
CA ARG A 101 24.70 6.31 7.90
C ARG A 101 26.03 6.58 8.57
N GLN A 102 26.46 7.84 8.66
CA GLN A 102 27.70 8.18 9.33
C GLN A 102 27.66 7.79 10.81
N SER A 103 26.55 7.99 11.53
CA SER A 103 26.46 7.57 12.93
C SER A 103 26.61 6.07 13.19
N PHE A 104 26.42 5.19 12.19
CA PHE A 104 26.74 3.76 12.35
C PHE A 104 28.21 3.42 12.13
N PHE A 105 28.93 4.21 11.34
CA PHE A 105 30.31 3.93 10.96
C PHE A 105 31.33 4.91 11.57
N THR A 106 30.87 5.95 12.25
CA THR A 106 31.68 6.97 12.93
C THR A 106 31.28 7.05 14.39
N LEU A 107 32.24 7.33 15.28
CA LEU A 107 31.98 7.59 16.70
C LEU A 107 30.91 8.68 16.85
N SER A 108 30.00 8.51 17.82
CA SER A 108 29.02 9.55 18.16
C SER A 108 29.75 10.83 18.63
N PRO A 109 29.12 12.02 18.55
CA PRO A 109 29.77 13.26 18.98
C PRO A 109 30.26 13.22 20.43
N GLU A 110 29.60 12.47 21.30
CA GLU A 110 30.04 12.27 22.69
C GLU A 110 31.27 11.37 22.76
N GLU A 111 31.30 10.27 22.01
CA GLU A 111 32.48 9.40 21.93
C GLU A 111 33.67 10.12 21.28
N GLN A 112 33.44 10.99 20.29
CA GLN A 112 34.48 11.82 19.70
C GLN A 112 35.09 12.82 20.69
N ARG A 113 34.30 13.31 21.66
CA ARG A 113 34.79 14.17 22.76
C ARG A 113 35.65 13.39 23.74
N ILE A 114 35.24 12.17 24.08
CA ILE A 114 36.00 11.29 24.98
C ILE A 114 37.35 10.91 24.34
N VAL A 115 37.37 10.68 23.03
CA VAL A 115 38.58 10.34 22.26
C VAL A 115 39.40 11.58 21.87
N GLY A 116 38.94 12.80 22.20
CA GLY A 116 39.67 14.04 21.96
C GLY A 116 39.77 14.47 20.49
N LEU A 117 38.92 13.92 19.61
CA LEU A 117 38.89 14.25 18.18
C LEU A 117 38.18 15.59 17.89
N GLN A 118 37.36 16.07 18.82
CA GLN A 118 36.67 17.35 18.72
C GLN A 118 37.54 18.42 19.42
N GLN A 119 38.47 19.02 18.67
CA GLN A 119 39.12 20.25 19.12
C GLN A 119 38.04 21.35 19.19
N GLU A 120 37.76 21.86 20.38
CA GLU A 120 36.98 23.09 20.49
C GLU A 120 37.63 24.17 19.63
N PRO A 121 36.84 25.00 18.92
CA PRO A 121 37.39 26.15 18.22
C PRO A 121 38.07 27.03 19.26
N ARG A 122 39.40 26.98 19.23
CA ARG A 122 40.31 27.76 20.04
C ARG A 122 39.87 29.22 19.94
N VAL A 123 39.38 29.79 21.04
CA VAL A 123 38.97 31.20 21.20
C VAL A 123 40.14 32.19 20.99
N GLU A 124 41.28 31.71 20.49
CA GLU A 124 42.51 32.48 20.30
C GLU A 124 42.49 33.38 19.06
N ASP A 125 41.60 33.15 18.09
CA ASP A 125 41.51 34.01 16.89
C ASP A 125 40.79 35.36 17.14
N GLU A 126 40.01 35.49 18.23
CA GLU A 126 39.33 36.76 18.57
C GLU A 126 40.24 37.75 19.33
N ALA A 127 41.25 37.26 20.05
CA ALA A 127 42.23 38.11 20.72
C ALA A 127 43.24 38.74 19.74
N GLN A 128 43.49 38.09 18.60
CA GLN A 128 44.44 38.56 17.58
C GLN A 128 43.86 39.64 16.63
N ARG A 129 42.53 39.84 16.63
CA ARG A 129 41.83 40.68 15.64
C ARG A 129 41.55 42.12 16.09
N ARG A 130 42.04 42.54 17.26
CA ARG A 130 42.01 43.95 17.71
C ARG A 130 43.40 44.59 17.52
N PRO A 131 43.70 45.21 16.38
CA PRO A 131 44.79 46.16 16.31
C PRO A 131 44.47 47.37 17.20
N SER A 132 45.49 47.78 17.96
CA SER A 132 45.57 48.96 18.83
C SER A 132 45.28 50.27 18.12
#